data_AF-A0A376WCZ9-F1
#
_entry.id   AF-A0A376WCZ9-F1
#
_cell.length_a   1.000
_cell.length_b   1.000
_cell.length_c   1.000
_cell.angle_alpha   90.00
_cell.angle_beta   90.00
_cell.angle_gamma   90.00
#
_symmetry.space_group_name_H-M   'P 1'
#
loop_
_entity.id
_entity.type
_entity.pdbx_description
1 polymer ?
#
loop_
_entity_poly.entity_id
_entity_poly.type
_entity_poly.pdbx_seq_one_letter_code
_entity_poly.pdbx_strand_id
1 'polypeptide(L)'
;MSQSEFDSALPNGIGLAPYLRMKQEGMTENESRIVEWLLKPGNLSCAPAIKDVAEALAVSEAMIVKVSKLLGFSGFRNLRSALEDYFFSVRTSIAFRVGF
;
A
#
# COMPACT_ATOMS: atom_id res chain seq x y z
N MET A 1 1.53 -15.85 -4.53
CA MET A 1 0.93 -15.43 -3.24
C MET A 1 -0.50 -15.04 -3.53
N SER A 2 -1.44 -15.84 -3.03
CA SER A 2 -2.87 -15.54 -3.10
C SER A 2 -3.26 -14.61 -1.96
N GLN A 3 -4.32 -13.82 -2.15
CA GLN A 3 -4.87 -12.83 -1.18
C GLN A 3 -4.96 -13.38 0.27
N SER A 4 -5.30 -14.66 0.41
CA SER A 4 -5.47 -15.36 1.69
C SER A 4 -4.17 -15.55 2.50
N GLU A 5 -3.01 -15.63 1.85
CA GLU A 5 -1.72 -15.71 2.56
C GLU A 5 -1.29 -14.35 3.09
N PHE A 6 -1.71 -13.27 2.45
CA PHE A 6 -1.42 -11.91 2.89
C PHE A 6 -2.24 -11.52 4.11
N ASP A 7 -3.54 -11.83 4.11
CA ASP A 7 -4.43 -11.63 5.27
C ASP A 7 -3.93 -12.39 6.51
N SER A 8 -3.43 -13.61 6.31
CA SER A 8 -2.82 -14.43 7.37
C SER A 8 -1.44 -13.93 7.84
N ALA A 9 -0.77 -13.06 7.06
CA ALA A 9 0.54 -12.50 7.40
C ALA A 9 0.46 -11.17 8.16
N LEU A 10 -0.73 -10.56 8.26
CA LEU A 10 -0.93 -9.36 9.06
C LEU A 10 -1.09 -9.75 10.54
N PRO A 11 -0.28 -9.19 11.45
CA PRO A 11 -0.34 -9.55 12.87
C PRO A 11 -1.72 -9.21 13.45
N ASN A 12 -2.38 -10.18 14.09
CA ASN A 12 -3.58 -10.02 14.93
C ASN A 12 -4.75 -9.25 14.28
N GLY A 13 -5.02 -9.41 12.99
CA GLY A 13 -6.15 -8.76 12.32
C GLY A 13 -6.01 -7.23 12.22
N ILE A 14 -4.78 -6.71 12.34
CA ILE A 14 -4.49 -5.30 12.10
C ILE A 14 -4.66 -5.02 10.60
N GLY A 15 -5.44 -3.99 10.26
CA GLY A 15 -5.64 -3.60 8.86
C GLY A 15 -4.34 -3.18 8.16
N LEU A 16 -4.36 -3.19 6.83
CA LEU A 16 -3.17 -2.87 6.02
C LEU A 16 -2.54 -1.52 6.35
N ALA A 17 -3.34 -0.45 6.46
CA ALA A 17 -2.80 0.88 6.75
C ALA A 17 -2.06 0.98 8.09
N PRO A 18 -2.61 0.55 9.23
CA PRO A 18 -1.86 0.55 10.50
C PRO A 18 -0.61 -0.34 10.45
N TYR A 19 -0.64 -1.49 9.77
CA TYR A 19 0.56 -2.31 9.57
C TYR A 19 1.67 -1.56 8.83
N LEU A 20 1.32 -0.88 7.73
CA LEU A 20 2.26 -0.07 6.96
C LEU A 20 2.83 1.08 7.80
N ARG A 21 2.00 1.74 8.62
CA ARG A 21 2.45 2.78 9.56
C ARG A 21 3.47 2.26 10.57
N MET A 22 3.26 1.07 11.15
CA MET A 22 4.23 0.47 12.06
C MET A 22 5.56 0.18 11.37
N LYS A 23 5.52 -0.28 10.11
CA LYS A 23 6.74 -0.50 9.30
C LYS A 23 7.49 0.79 8.96
N GLN A 24 6.81 1.94 8.92
CA GLN A 24 7.45 3.24 8.63
C GLN A 24 8.37 3.73 9.76
N GLU A 25 8.18 3.29 11.02
CA GLU A 25 8.96 3.81 12.15
C GLU A 25 10.48 3.55 12.04
N GLY A 26 10.90 2.59 11.20
CA GLY A 26 12.31 2.30 10.90
C GLY A 26 12.80 2.77 9.52
N MET A 27 11.99 3.51 8.78
CA MET A 27 12.28 3.94 7.41
C MET A 27 12.96 5.30 7.34
N THR A 28 13.79 5.51 6.32
CA THR A 28 14.32 6.84 5.98
C THR A 28 13.21 7.77 5.51
N GLU A 29 13.46 9.08 5.49
CA GLU A 29 12.48 10.09 5.06
C GLU A 29 11.91 9.79 3.65
N ASN A 30 12.78 9.42 2.70
CA ASN A 30 12.34 9.08 1.33
C ASN A 30 11.46 7.82 1.30
N GLU A 31 11.78 6.80 2.08
CA GLU A 31 11.01 5.56 2.16
C GLU A 31 9.65 5.83 2.82
N SER A 32 9.63 6.57 3.94
CA SER A 32 8.41 6.98 4.62
C SER A 32 7.51 7.79 3.69
N ARG A 33 8.05 8.77 2.95
CA ARG A 33 7.30 9.58 1.98
C ARG A 33 6.63 8.73 0.88
N ILE A 34 7.31 7.67 0.40
CA ILE A 34 6.72 6.72 -0.54
C ILE A 34 5.51 6.02 0.09
N VAL A 35 5.64 5.52 1.31
CA VAL A 35 4.55 4.83 2.00
C VAL A 35 3.37 5.77 2.28
N GLU A 36 3.63 7.02 2.69
CA GLU A 36 2.56 8.01 2.90
C GLU A 36 1.81 8.33 1.61
N TRP A 37 2.53 8.47 0.51
CA TRP A 37 1.92 8.70 -0.79
C TRP A 37 1.05 7.51 -1.23
N LEU A 38 1.51 6.28 -0.99
CA LEU A 38 0.75 5.05 -1.30
C LEU A 38 -0.51 4.88 -0.45
N LEU A 39 -0.47 5.33 0.80
CA LEU A 39 -1.62 5.31 1.73
C LEU A 39 -2.64 6.42 1.46
N LYS A 40 -2.34 7.37 0.58
CA LYS A 40 -3.27 8.45 0.25
C LYS A 40 -4.34 7.96 -0.73
N PRO A 41 -5.64 7.99 -0.36
CA PRO A 41 -6.71 7.60 -1.26
C PRO A 41 -6.71 8.51 -2.50
N GLY A 42 -6.89 7.92 -3.67
CA GLY A 42 -6.84 8.64 -4.96
C GLY A 42 -5.55 8.42 -5.75
N ASN A 43 -4.41 8.31 -5.07
CA ASN A 43 -3.10 8.14 -5.72
C ASN A 43 -2.98 6.84 -6.52
N LEU A 44 -3.72 5.80 -6.12
CA LEU A 44 -3.76 4.51 -6.82
C LEU A 44 -5.04 4.31 -7.66
N SER A 45 -5.92 5.31 -7.77
CA SER A 45 -7.26 5.12 -8.39
C SER A 45 -7.24 4.86 -9.89
N CYS A 46 -6.14 5.16 -10.59
CA CYS A 46 -5.98 4.86 -12.02
C CYS A 46 -4.93 3.78 -12.27
N ALA A 47 -4.69 2.90 -11.30
CA ALA A 47 -3.78 1.79 -11.53
C ALA A 47 -2.37 2.25 -12.02
N PRO A 48 -1.70 3.22 -11.36
CA PRO A 48 -0.46 3.80 -11.87
C PRO A 48 0.62 2.73 -12.06
N ALA A 49 1.40 2.84 -13.14
CA ALA A 49 2.59 2.03 -13.29
C ALA A 49 3.63 2.47 -12.25
N ILE A 50 4.60 1.59 -11.95
CA ILE A 50 5.68 1.92 -11.01
C ILE A 50 6.44 3.18 -11.44
N LYS A 51 6.57 3.39 -12.76
CA LYS A 51 7.16 4.59 -13.36
C LYS A 51 6.39 5.86 -13.00
N ASP A 52 5.06 5.88 -13.10
CA ASP A 52 4.25 7.05 -12.75
C ASP A 52 4.43 7.44 -11.28
N VAL A 53 4.47 6.44 -10.39
CA VAL A 53 4.70 6.67 -8.96
C VAL A 53 6.12 7.18 -8.70
N ALA A 54 7.11 6.64 -9.42
CA ALA A 54 8.50 7.06 -9.34
C ALA A 54 8.67 8.52 -9.78
N GLU A 55 8.05 8.91 -10.89
CA GLU A 55 8.04 10.29 -11.40
C GLU A 55 7.31 11.24 -10.44
N ALA A 56 6.14 10.85 -9.92
CA ALA A 56 5.37 11.67 -8.97
C ALA A 56 6.13 11.95 -7.66
N LEU A 57 7.01 11.04 -7.24
CA LEU A 57 7.80 11.16 -6.02
C LEU A 57 9.23 11.65 -6.26
N ALA A 58 9.64 11.80 -7.52
CA ALA A 58 11.02 12.09 -7.92
C ALA A 58 12.03 11.07 -7.35
N VAL A 59 11.71 9.79 -7.41
CA VAL A 59 12.54 8.66 -6.95
C VAL A 59 12.76 7.66 -8.08
N SER A 60 13.74 6.77 -7.96
CA SER A 60 13.89 5.66 -8.92
C SER A 60 12.84 4.57 -8.71
N GLU A 61 12.44 3.87 -9.78
CA GLU A 61 11.56 2.69 -9.70
C GLU A 61 12.11 1.62 -8.74
N ALA A 62 13.43 1.43 -8.72
CA ALA A 62 14.11 0.53 -7.80
C ALA A 62 13.88 0.88 -6.32
N MET A 63 13.74 2.18 -5.98
CA MET A 63 13.43 2.63 -4.62
C MET A 63 12.02 2.18 -4.21
N ILE A 64 11.06 2.23 -5.13
CA ILE A 64 9.70 1.76 -4.87
C ILE A 64 9.68 0.24 -4.67
N VAL A 65 10.43 -0.51 -5.49
CA VAL A 65 10.59 -1.96 -5.28
C VAL A 65 11.25 -2.25 -3.92
N LYS A 66 12.28 -1.48 -3.53
CA LYS A 66 12.93 -1.60 -2.23
C LYS A 66 11.93 -1.39 -1.09
N VAL A 67 11.19 -0.29 -1.11
CA VAL A 67 10.15 0.01 -0.10
C VAL A 67 9.11 -1.12 -0.04
N SER A 68 8.66 -1.62 -1.19
CA SER A 68 7.72 -2.74 -1.23
C SER A 68 8.25 -3.98 -0.50
N LYS A 69 9.53 -4.29 -0.65
CA LYS A 69 10.19 -5.40 0.05
C LYS A 69 10.35 -5.15 1.54
N LEU A 70 10.70 -3.94 1.94
CA LEU A 70 10.79 -3.55 3.36
C LEU A 70 9.44 -3.68 4.09
N LEU A 71 8.36 -3.39 3.37
CA LEU A 71 6.98 -3.58 3.84
C LEU A 71 6.54 -5.05 3.86
N GLY A 72 7.37 -5.99 3.41
CA GLY A 72 7.06 -7.43 3.41
C GLY A 72 6.45 -7.97 2.13
N PHE A 73 6.41 -7.19 1.05
CA PHE A 73 5.87 -7.62 -0.24
C PHE A 73 6.98 -8.11 -1.18
N SER A 74 6.66 -9.04 -2.09
CA SER A 74 7.60 -9.51 -3.11
C SER A 74 7.98 -8.43 -4.14
N GLY A 75 7.16 -7.38 -4.28
CA GLY A 75 7.41 -6.24 -5.16
C GLY A 75 6.21 -5.29 -5.25
N PHE A 76 6.34 -4.25 -6.08
CA PHE A 76 5.33 -3.18 -6.20
C PHE A 76 3.95 -3.69 -6.64
N ARG A 77 3.90 -4.65 -7.57
CA ARG A 77 2.61 -5.19 -8.06
C ARG A 77 1.79 -5.84 -6.94
N ASN A 78 2.45 -6.60 -6.05
CA ASN A 78 1.77 -7.21 -4.90
C ASN A 78 1.34 -6.15 -3.88
N LEU A 79 2.21 -5.19 -3.57
CA LEU A 79 1.88 -4.07 -2.68
C LEU A 79 0.67 -3.30 -3.19
N ARG A 80 0.67 -2.96 -4.49
CA ARG A 80 -0.40 -2.21 -5.12
C ARG A 80 -1.72 -2.99 -5.09
N SER A 81 -1.70 -4.28 -5.42
CA SER A 81 -2.90 -5.12 -5.35
C SER A 81 -3.51 -5.14 -3.95
N ALA A 82 -2.67 -5.23 -2.90
CA ALA A 82 -3.14 -5.19 -1.52
C ALA A 82 -3.72 -3.82 -1.14
N LEU A 83 -3.12 -2.72 -1.61
CA LEU A 83 -3.63 -1.37 -1.38
C LEU A 83 -4.95 -1.12 -2.12
N GLU A 84 -5.08 -1.57 -3.37
CA GLU A 84 -6.33 -1.47 -4.13
C GLU A 84 -7.47 -2.22 -3.42
N ASP A 85 -7.22 -3.45 -2.97
CA ASP A 85 -8.17 -4.24 -2.18
C ASP A 85 -8.54 -3.56 -0.85
N TYR A 86 -7.54 -3.03 -0.13
CA TYR A 86 -7.77 -2.27 1.10
C TYR A 86 -8.68 -1.05 0.85
N PHE A 87 -8.38 -0.23 -0.16
CA PHE A 87 -9.20 0.95 -0.48
C PHE A 87 -10.60 0.55 -0.97
N PHE A 88 -10.71 -0.54 -1.71
CA PHE A 88 -12.00 -1.08 -2.16
C PHE A 88 -12.85 -1.56 -0.97
N SER A 89 -12.25 -2.33 -0.06
CA SER A 89 -12.89 -2.83 1.17
C SER A 89 -13.33 -1.68 2.07
N VAL A 90 -12.45 -0.71 2.33
CA VAL A 90 -12.79 0.49 3.10
C VAL A 90 -13.95 1.23 2.45
N ARG A 91 -13.90 1.49 1.13
CA ARG A 91 -14.95 2.21 0.40
C ARG A 91 -16.29 1.47 0.37
N THR A 92 -16.26 0.14 0.28
CA THR A 92 -17.46 -0.69 0.27
C THR A 92 -18.08 -0.76 1.67
N SER A 93 -17.24 -0.83 2.71
CA SER A 93 -17.67 -0.86 4.11
C SER A 93 -18.36 0.44 4.54
N ILE A 94 -17.83 1.61 4.12
CA ILE A 94 -18.56 2.88 4.32
C ILE A 94 -19.86 2.92 3.50
N ALA A 95 -19.85 2.54 2.21
CA ALA A 95 -21.06 2.54 1.38
C ALA A 95 -22.21 1.70 1.97
N PHE A 96 -21.90 0.52 2.53
CA PHE A 96 -22.90 -0.35 3.15
C PHE A 96 -23.43 0.21 4.49
N ARG A 97 -22.61 0.97 5.22
CA ARG A 97 -22.97 1.52 6.54
C ARG A 97 -23.77 2.82 6.47
N VAL A 98 -23.74 3.54 5.34
CA VAL A 98 -24.58 4.73 5.10
C VAL A 98 -25.91 4.44 4.39
N GLY A 99 -26.26 3.17 4.15
CA GLY A 99 -27.61 2.80 3.70
C GLY A 99 -27.94 3.31 2.30
N PHE A 100 -27.36 2.64 1.30
CA PHE A 100 -28.00 2.45 0.00
C PHE A 100 -28.34 0.97 -0.14
#